data_AF-A0A6P1AI26-F1
#
_entry.id   AF-A0A6P1AI26-F1
#
_cell.length_a   1.000
_cell.length_b   1.000
_cell.length_c   1.000
_cell.angle_alpha   90.00
_cell.angle_beta   90.00
_cell.angle_gamma   90.00
#
_symmetry.space_group_name_H-M   'P 1'
#
loop_
_entity.id
_entity.type
_entity.pdbx_description
1 polymer ?
#
loop_
_entity_poly.entity_id
_entity_poly.type
_entity_poly.pdbx_seq_one_letter_code
_entity_poly.pdbx_strand_id
1 'polypeptide(L)'
;MKLEDYFEFLAPDDIRLKGTRVGIETILYDYIYHARTPEEIAQTYPTITLEQVYATILYYHHEKSKVSQYIADWLEWSHKMREEQRKNPPPGIKRLMDIKAAQKKQQTHESSIS
;
A
#
# COMPACT_ATOMS: atom_id res chain seq x y z
N MET A 1 12.35 -10.40 24.86
CA MET A 1 11.33 -10.09 23.83
C MET A 1 11.87 -10.58 22.50
N LYS A 2 11.11 -11.39 21.76
CA LYS A 2 11.47 -11.78 20.39
C LYS A 2 10.70 -10.88 19.41
N LEU A 3 11.37 -10.36 18.39
CA LEU A 3 10.73 -9.44 17.44
C LEU A 3 9.62 -10.14 16.65
N GLU A 4 9.80 -11.43 16.41
CA GLU A 4 8.88 -12.31 15.71
C GLU A 4 7.52 -12.39 16.41
N ASP A 5 7.44 -12.11 17.71
CA ASP A 5 6.18 -12.14 18.47
C ASP A 5 5.20 -11.02 18.03
N TYR A 6 5.68 -9.98 17.33
CA TYR A 6 4.87 -8.88 16.77
C TYR A 6 4.28 -9.19 15.40
N PHE A 7 4.69 -10.29 14.75
CA PHE A 7 4.35 -10.59 13.37
C PHE A 7 3.60 -11.91 13.20
N GLU A 8 2.81 -11.99 12.14
CA GLU A 8 2.24 -13.22 11.60
C GLU A 8 2.84 -13.44 10.20
N PHE A 9 3.61 -14.51 10.05
CA PHE A 9 4.22 -14.91 8.78
C PHE A 9 3.26 -15.85 8.05
N LEU A 10 2.45 -15.30 7.14
CA LEU A 10 1.44 -16.07 6.40
C LEU A 10 2.05 -16.77 5.19
N ALA A 11 3.02 -16.13 4.55
CA ALA A 11 3.80 -16.65 3.43
C ALA A 11 5.18 -15.96 3.38
N PRO A 12 6.14 -16.43 2.55
CA PRO A 12 7.43 -15.76 2.38
C PRO A 12 7.32 -14.28 1.95
N ASP A 13 6.26 -13.94 1.24
CA ASP A 13 5.91 -12.62 0.70
C ASP A 13 4.71 -11.97 1.41
N ASP A 14 4.23 -12.54 2.52
CA ASP A 14 3.12 -11.99 3.32
C ASP A 14 3.45 -12.04 4.82
N ILE A 15 3.88 -10.89 5.35
CA ILE A 15 4.17 -10.69 6.78
C ILE A 15 3.24 -9.60 7.32
N ARG A 16 2.39 -9.96 8.27
CA ARG A 16 1.41 -9.06 8.90
C ARG A 16 1.82 -8.68 10.32
N LEU A 17 1.37 -7.52 10.78
CA LEU A 17 1.37 -7.20 12.20
C LEU A 17 0.32 -8.04 12.92
N LYS A 18 0.74 -8.71 14.00
CA LYS A 18 -0.10 -9.63 14.78
C LYS A 18 -1.37 -8.96 15.27
N GLY A 19 -2.50 -9.67 15.11
CA GLY A 19 -3.82 -9.15 15.47
C GLY A 19 -4.37 -8.08 14.53
N THR A 20 -3.72 -7.82 13.39
CA THR A 20 -4.17 -6.85 12.38
C THR A 20 -4.07 -7.45 10.98
N ARG A 21 -4.61 -6.74 9.99
CA ARG A 21 -4.42 -7.07 8.55
C ARG A 21 -3.34 -6.20 7.89
N VAL A 22 -2.65 -5.37 8.67
CA VAL A 22 -1.64 -4.44 8.15
C VAL A 22 -0.34 -5.21 7.91
N GLY A 23 0.13 -5.20 6.66
CA GLY A 23 1.43 -5.78 6.31
C GLY A 23 2.58 -4.86 6.69
N ILE A 24 3.76 -5.45 6.94
CA ILE A 24 4.95 -4.68 7.34
C ILE A 24 5.39 -3.68 6.27
N GLU A 25 5.07 -3.94 5.00
CA GLU A 25 5.32 -3.05 3.87
C GLU A 25 4.65 -1.68 4.05
N THR A 26 3.53 -1.60 4.78
CA THR A 26 2.84 -0.32 5.02
C THR A 26 3.72 0.60 5.87
N ILE A 27 4.26 0.09 6.96
CA ILE A 27 5.16 0.84 7.86
C ILE A 27 6.47 1.17 7.15
N LEU A 28 7.07 0.16 6.53
CA LEU A 28 8.40 0.31 5.97
C LEU A 28 8.39 1.17 4.71
N TYR A 29 7.31 1.19 3.94
CA TYR A 29 7.17 2.10 2.82
C TYR A 29 7.15 3.57 3.30
N ASP A 30 6.36 3.88 4.32
CA ASP A 30 6.30 5.22 4.91
C ASP A 30 7.62 5.64 5.57
N TYR A 31 8.29 4.70 6.26
CA TYR A 31 9.58 4.96 6.89
C TYR A 31 10.70 5.20 5.86
N ILE A 32 10.84 4.32 4.86
CA ILE A 32 11.96 4.33 3.91
C ILE A 32 11.78 5.38 2.82
N TYR A 33 10.58 5.50 2.24
CA TYR A 33 10.35 6.33 1.04
C TYR A 33 9.65 7.66 1.35
N HIS A 34 8.94 7.76 2.47
CA HIS A 34 8.31 9.02 2.90
C HIS A 34 9.01 9.68 4.08
N ALA A 35 10.10 9.08 4.60
CA ALA A 35 10.90 9.61 5.70
C ALA A 35 10.06 9.99 6.93
N ARG A 36 8.93 9.29 7.15
CA ARG A 36 8.05 9.54 8.29
C ARG A 36 8.67 9.00 9.57
N THR A 37 8.43 9.70 10.68
CA THR A 37 8.81 9.18 11.99
C THR A 37 7.89 8.03 12.42
N PRO A 38 8.33 7.14 13.33
CA PRO A 38 7.47 6.10 13.89
C PRO A 38 6.16 6.64 14.47
N GLU A 39 6.19 7.80 15.10
CA GLU A 39 5.02 8.47 15.68
C GLU A 39 4.04 8.95 14.61
N GLU A 40 4.54 9.54 13.52
CA GLU A 40 3.70 9.96 12.39
C GLU A 40 3.03 8.75 11.72
N ILE A 41 3.75 7.64 11.59
CA ILE A 41 3.21 6.39 11.05
C ILE A 41 2.11 5.85 11.97
N ALA A 42 2.35 5.76 13.28
CA ALA A 42 1.35 5.29 14.24
C ALA A 42 0.10 6.20 14.27
N GLN A 43 0.26 7.51 14.11
CA GLN A 43 -0.86 8.45 14.00
C GLN A 43 -1.66 8.27 12.70
N THR A 44 -1.01 7.85 11.62
CA THR A 44 -1.66 7.62 10.33
C THR A 44 -2.54 6.38 10.34
N TYR A 45 -2.14 5.34 11.09
CA TYR A 45 -2.82 4.05 11.13
C TYR A 45 -3.29 3.72 12.56
N PRO A 46 -4.51 4.12 12.96
CA PRO A 46 -4.98 3.96 14.34
C PRO A 46 -5.19 2.51 14.79
N THR A 47 -5.14 1.53 13.87
CA THR A 47 -5.27 0.10 14.18
C THR A 47 -3.95 -0.58 14.55
N ILE A 48 -2.82 0.12 14.48
CA ILE A 48 -1.51 -0.41 14.86
C ILE A 48 -0.95 0.41 16.03
N THR A 49 -0.13 -0.22 16.87
CA THR A 49 0.49 0.48 18.01
C THR A 49 1.83 1.08 17.62
N LEU A 50 2.26 2.13 18.32
CA LEU A 50 3.60 2.69 18.16
C LEU A 50 4.69 1.64 18.41
N GLU A 51 4.45 0.73 19.37
CA GLU A 51 5.34 -0.39 19.66
C GLU A 51 5.49 -1.35 18.46
N GLN A 52 4.40 -1.67 17.76
CA GLN A 52 4.43 -2.47 16.52
C GLN A 52 5.21 -1.76 15.41
N VAL A 53 5.08 -0.44 15.29
CA VAL A 53 5.85 0.35 14.32
C VAL A 53 7.35 0.25 14.62
N TYR A 54 7.75 0.47 15.86
CA TYR A 54 9.15 0.32 16.26
C TYR A 54 9.67 -1.10 16.09
N ALA A 55 8.89 -2.12 16.46
CA ALA A 55 9.27 -3.51 16.27
C ALA A 55 9.51 -3.83 14.78
N THR A 56 8.68 -3.28 13.89
CA THR A 56 8.83 -3.44 12.43
C THR A 56 10.11 -2.79 11.91
N ILE A 57 10.41 -1.55 12.33
CA ILE A 57 11.62 -0.84 11.93
C ILE A 57 12.86 -1.55 12.48
N LEU A 58 12.81 -2.01 13.73
CA LEU A 58 13.91 -2.76 14.34
C LEU A 58 14.12 -4.12 13.64
N TYR A 59 13.05 -4.83 13.29
CA TYR A 59 13.12 -6.06 12.52
C TYR A 59 13.75 -5.83 11.13
N TYR A 60 13.35 -4.74 10.45
CA TYR A 60 13.98 -4.32 9.21
C TYR A 60 15.48 -4.08 9.38
N HIS A 61 15.93 -3.40 10.44
CA HIS A 61 17.36 -3.20 10.66
C HIS A 61 18.11 -4.50 11.01
N HIS A 62 17.47 -5.42 11.75
CA HIS A 62 18.06 -6.70 12.12
C HIS A 62 18.23 -7.62 10.91
N GLU A 63 17.23 -7.66 10.01
CA GLU A 63 17.15 -8.53 8.84
C GLU A 63 17.24 -7.74 7.52
N LYS A 64 18.07 -6.69 7.50
CA LYS A 64 18.05 -5.65 6.46
C LYS A 64 18.08 -6.19 5.04
N SER A 65 19.00 -7.10 4.73
CA SER A 65 19.10 -7.65 3.38
C SER A 65 17.83 -8.39 2.95
N LYS A 66 17.27 -9.21 3.85
CA LYS A 66 16.08 -10.03 3.58
C LYS A 66 14.85 -9.14 3.41
N VAL A 67 14.66 -8.19 4.32
CA VAL A 67 13.47 -7.33 4.32
C VAL A 67 13.55 -6.24 3.23
N SER A 68 14.74 -5.76 2.88
CA SER A 68 14.92 -4.91 1.69
C SER A 68 14.50 -5.62 0.40
N GLN A 69 14.84 -6.90 0.25
CA GLN A 69 14.41 -7.69 -0.91
C GLN A 69 12.89 -7.87 -0.92
N TYR A 70 12.29 -8.24 0.22
CA TYR A 70 10.83 -8.37 0.38
C TYR A 70 10.09 -7.10 -0.10
N ILE A 71 10.56 -5.92 0.29
CA ILE A 71 9.92 -4.65 -0.12
C ILE A 71 10.13 -4.35 -1.59
N ALA A 72 11.33 -4.62 -2.12
CA ALA A 72 11.60 -4.44 -3.54
C ALA A 72 10.66 -5.31 -4.40
N ASP A 73 10.48 -6.58 -4.03
CA ASP A 73 9.59 -7.52 -4.71
C ASP A 73 8.13 -7.05 -4.63
N TRP A 74 7.69 -6.61 -3.44
CA TRP A 74 6.36 -6.05 -3.24
C TRP A 74 6.11 -4.81 -4.12
N LEU A 75 7.09 -3.89 -4.21
CA LEU A 75 6.98 -2.70 -5.05
C LEU A 75 6.89 -3.05 -6.54
N GLU A 76 7.72 -3.98 -7.00
CA GLU A 76 7.70 -4.42 -8.40
C GLU A 76 6.36 -5.08 -8.75
N TRP A 77 5.88 -6.00 -7.91
CA TRP A 77 4.59 -6.65 -8.10
C TRP A 77 3.45 -5.62 -8.09
N SER A 78 3.46 -4.70 -7.14
CA SER A 78 2.47 -3.62 -7.02
C SER A 78 2.44 -2.73 -8.27
N HIS A 79 3.61 -2.45 -8.85
CA HIS A 79 3.72 -1.73 -10.13
C HIS A 79 3.13 -2.53 -11.29
N LYS A 80 3.50 -3.80 -11.43
CA LYS A 80 3.00 -4.68 -12.50
C LYS A 80 1.48 -4.81 -12.45
N MET A 81 0.92 -5.05 -11.25
CA MET A 81 -0.53 -5.19 -11.07
C MET A 81 -1.29 -3.91 -11.42
N ARG A 82 -0.77 -2.73 -11.05
CA ARG A 82 -1.37 -1.44 -11.46
C ARG A 82 -1.35 -1.27 -12.97
N GLU A 83 -0.25 -1.61 -13.62
CA GLU A 83 -0.12 -1.53 -15.08
C GLU A 83 -1.09 -2.48 -15.80
N GLU A 84 -1.23 -3.71 -15.30
CA GLU A 84 -2.18 -4.69 -15.82
C GLU A 84 -3.63 -4.23 -15.65
N GLN A 85 -4.00 -3.72 -14.47
CA GLN A 85 -5.34 -3.16 -14.23
C GLN A 85 -5.63 -1.94 -15.11
N ARG A 86 -4.62 -1.12 -15.40
CA ARG A 86 -4.78 0.03 -16.31
C ARG A 86 -5.03 -0.43 -17.76
N LYS A 87 -4.33 -1.48 -18.20
CA LYS A 87 -4.50 -2.07 -19.54
C LYS A 87 -5.83 -2.82 -19.66
N ASN A 88 -6.23 -3.52 -18.60
CA ASN A 88 -7.41 -4.36 -18.52
C ASN A 88 -8.30 -3.96 -17.34
N PRO A 89 -8.97 -2.79 -17.40
CA PRO A 89 -9.81 -2.33 -16.31
C PRO A 89 -10.98 -3.30 -16.08
N PRO A 90 -11.36 -3.59 -14.82
CA PRO A 90 -12.52 -4.42 -14.52
C PRO A 90 -13.79 -3.89 -15.20
N PRO A 91 -14.76 -4.75 -15.55
CA PRO A 91 -15.98 -4.34 -16.25
C PRO A 91 -16.72 -3.17 -15.57
N GLY A 92 -16.78 -3.17 -14.24
CA GLY A 92 -17.38 -2.08 -13.46
C GLY A 92 -16.64 -0.74 -13.63
N ILE A 93 -15.31 -0.76 -13.68
CA ILE A 93 -14.47 0.42 -13.90
C ILE A 93 -14.64 0.94 -15.34
N LYS A 94 -14.67 0.04 -16.33
CA LYS A 94 -14.92 0.41 -17.73
C LYS A 94 -16.26 1.12 -17.88
N ARG A 95 -17.32 0.59 -17.24
CA ARG A 95 -18.65 1.21 -17.23
C ARG A 95 -18.63 2.63 -16.64
N LEU A 96 -17.91 2.83 -15.53
CA LEU A 96 -17.77 4.15 -14.92
C LEU A 96 -17.01 5.15 -15.83
N MET A 97 -15.97 4.68 -16.53
CA MET A 97 -15.23 5.49 -17.49
C MET A 97 -16.13 5.94 -18.66
N ASP A 98 -16.95 5.03 -19.20
CA ASP A 98 -17.88 5.32 -20.30
C ASP A 98 -18.94 6.36 -19.89
N ILE A 99 -19.49 6.23 -18.67
CA ILE A 99 -20.45 7.20 -18.11
C ILE A 99 -19.80 8.58 -17.99
N LYS A 100 -18.58 8.66 -17.44
CA LYS A 100 -17.85 9.92 -17.27
C LYS A 100 -17.54 10.57 -18.62
N ALA A 101 -17.20 9.78 -19.64
CA ALA A 101 -16.95 10.29 -20.99
C ALA A 101 -18.22 10.85 -21.65
N ALA A 102 -19.38 10.20 -21.47
CA ALA A 102 -20.66 10.67 -21.98
C ALA A 102 -21.08 12.01 -21.34
N GLN A 103 -20.95 12.13 -20.01
CA GLN A 103 -21.25 13.38 -19.28
C GLN A 103 -20.37 14.54 -19.74
N LYS A 104 -19.08 14.29 -19.96
CA LYS A 104 -18.15 15.33 -20.42
C LYS A 104 -18.49 15.85 -21.81
N LYS A 105 -18.94 14.97 -22.72
CA LYS A 105 -19.41 15.33 -24.07
C LYS A 105 -20.69 16.16 -24.05
N GLN A 106 -21.64 15.83 -23.17
CA GLN A 106 -22.89 16.60 -23.01
C GLN A 106 -22.62 18.01 -22.50
N GLN A 107 -21.76 18.15 -21.48
CA GLN A 107 -21.36 19.46 -20.95
C GLN A 107 -20.62 20.34 -21.97
N THR A 108 -19.76 19.75 -22.80
CA THR A 108 -19.07 20.52 -23.86
C THR A 108 -20.04 20.95 -24.96
N HIS A 109 -21.04 20.12 -25.30
CA HIS A 109 -22.04 20.46 -26.29
C HIS A 109 -22.97 21.60 -25.82
N GLU A 110 -23.46 21.54 -24.58
CA GLU A 110 -24.29 22.62 -24.00
C GLU A 110 -23.52 23.94 -23.86
N SER A 111 -22.24 23.89 -23.48
CA SER A 111 -21.38 25.09 -23.37
C SER A 111 -21.01 25.71 -24.72
N SER A 112 -21.21 25.01 -25.83
CA SER A 112 -20.91 25.50 -27.19
C SER A 112 -22.14 26.09 -27.89
N ILE A 113 -23.33 25.93 -27.30
CA ILE A 113 -24.62 26.38 -27.85
C ILE A 113 -25.14 27.63 -27.11
N SER A 114 -24.60 27.95 -25.93
CA SER A 114 -24.78 29.25 -25.24
C SER A 114 -23.72 30.26 -25.65
#